data_AF-A0A1B2A6A8-F1
#
_entry.id   AF-A0A1B2A6A8-F1
#
_cell.length_a   1.000
_cell.length_b   1.000
_cell.length_c   1.000
_cell.angle_alpha   90.00
_cell.angle_beta   90.00
_cell.angle_gamma   90.00
#
_symmetry.space_group_name_H-M   'P 1'
#
loop_
_entity.id
_entity.type
_entity.pdbx_description
1 polymer ?
#
loop_
_entity_poly.entity_id
_entity_poly.type
_entity_poly.pdbx_seq_one_letter_code
_entity_poly.pdbx_strand_id
1 'polypeptide(L)' 'MSPAQHLILLLIVIIAAIGVLSSSVILFIAQQKKNDQLKKKSNVLFWVSILVMMIFLKLIDMLQ' A
#
# COMPACT_ATOMS: atom_id res chain seq x y z
N MET A 1 -10.06 -16.29 14.64
CA MET A 1 -10.25 -15.87 13.24
C MET A 1 -10.98 -16.93 12.44
N SER A 2 -12.09 -16.56 11.81
CA SER A 2 -12.74 -17.42 10.82
C SER A 2 -11.86 -17.54 9.57
N PRO A 3 -11.83 -18.70 8.87
CA PRO A 3 -11.09 -18.86 7.61
C PRO A 3 -11.45 -17.79 6.56
N ALA A 4 -12.70 -17.31 6.55
CA ALA A 4 -13.12 -16.22 5.67
C ALA A 4 -12.44 -14.88 5.99
N GLN A 5 -12.29 -14.54 7.28
CA GLN A 5 -11.59 -13.31 7.71
C GLN A 5 -10.10 -13.36 7.37
N HIS A 6 -9.48 -14.55 7.49
CA HIS A 6 -8.07 -14.71 7.15
C HIS A 6 -7.81 -14.54 5.65
N LEU A 7 -8.69 -15.07 4.79
CA LEU A 7 -8.65 -14.87 3.34
C LEU A 7 -8.78 -13.40 2.94
N ILE A 8 -9.71 -12.67 3.57
CA ILE A 8 -9.91 -11.23 3.34
C ILE A 8 -8.66 -10.43 3.76
N LEU A 9 -8.08 -10.73 4.92
CA LEU A 9 -6.83 -10.11 5.38
C LEU A 9 -5.72 -10.31 4.35
N LEU A 10 -5.54 -11.55 3.88
CA LEU A 10 -4.48 -11.92 2.95
C LEU A 10 -4.62 -11.16 1.61
N LEU A 11 -5.86 -11.03 1.12
CA LEU A 11 -6.19 -10.22 -0.05
C LEU A 11 -5.83 -8.74 0.12
N ILE A 12 -6.18 -8.15 1.26
CA ILE A 12 -5.86 -6.74 1.55
C ILE A 12 -4.34 -6.52 1.62
N VAL A 13 -3.61 -7.42 2.28
CA VAL A 13 -2.14 -7.37 2.37
C VAL A 13 -1.51 -7.45 0.99
N ILE A 14 -2.01 -8.33 0.11
CA ILE A 14 -1.54 -8.43 -1.28
C ILE A 14 -1.78 -7.11 -2.04
N ILE A 15 -2.99 -6.54 -1.94
CA ILE A 15 -3.32 -5.27 -2.62
C ILE A 15 -2.43 -4.12 -2.11
N ALA A 16 -2.22 -4.04 -0.80
CA ALA A 16 -1.34 -3.04 -0.20
C ALA A 16 0.11 -3.21 -0.67
N ALA A 17 0.61 -4.45 -0.72
CA ALA A 17 1.95 -4.75 -1.20
C ALA A 17 2.13 -4.34 -2.67
N ILE A 18 1.14 -4.61 -3.53
CA ILE A 18 1.14 -4.16 -4.93
C ILE A 18 1.19 -2.63 -5.01
N GLY A 19 0.42 -1.92 -4.19
CA GLY A 19 0.43 -0.45 -4.13
C GLY A 19 1.80 0.12 -3.75
N VAL A 20 2.43 -0.44 -2.71
CA VAL A 20 3.78 -0.06 -2.27
C VAL A 20 4.82 -0.33 -3.37
N LEU A 21 4.81 -1.52 -3.97
CA LEU A 21 5.70 -1.89 -5.09
C LEU A 21 5.54 -0.93 -6.27
N SER A 22 4.31 -0.63 -6.66
CA SER A 22 4.00 0.31 -7.74
C SER A 22 4.54 1.70 -7.44
N SER A 23 4.36 2.18 -6.20
CA SER A 23 4.90 3.49 -5.79
C SER A 23 6.43 3.53 -5.88
N SER A 24 7.12 2.45 -5.49
CA SER A 24 8.58 2.32 -5.55
C SER A 24 9.09 2.33 -6.98
N VAL A 25 8.41 1.64 -7.90
CA VAL A 25 8.74 1.67 -9.34
C VAL A 25 8.57 3.09 -9.91
N ILE A 26 7.46 3.77 -9.58
CA ILE A 26 7.23 5.15 -10.02
C ILE A 26 8.29 6.09 -9.43
N LEU A 27 8.70 5.88 -8.16
CA LEU A 27 9.76 6.66 -7.52
C LEU A 27 11.09 6.51 -8.26
N PHE A 28 11.44 5.27 -8.61
CA PHE A 28 12.67 4.96 -9.33
C PHE A 28 12.68 5.64 -10.71
N ILE A 29 11.56 5.57 -11.45
CA ILE A 29 11.41 6.26 -12.73
C ILE A 29 11.49 7.78 -12.55
N ALA A 30 10.87 8.33 -11.50
CA ALA A 30 10.88 9.75 -11.20
C ALA A 30 12.31 10.26 -10.91
N GLN A 31 13.10 9.48 -10.18
CA GLN A 31 14.51 9.77 -9.90
C GLN A 31 15.35 9.76 -11.18
N GLN A 32 15.19 8.74 -12.02
CA GLN A 32 15.89 8.65 -13.31
C GLN A 32 15.55 9.84 -14.22
N LYS A 33 14.27 10.24 -14.29
CA LYS A 33 13.81 11.35 -15.13
C LYS A 33 13.97 12.74 -14.49
N LYS A 34 14.55 12.84 -13.28
CA LYS A 34 14.62 14.08 -12.47
C LYS A 34 13.28 14.85 -12.43
N ASN A 35 12.16 14.11 -12.36
CA ASN A 35 10.82 14.68 -12.41
C ASN A 35 10.23 14.80 -11.01
N ASP A 36 10.27 16.00 -10.44
CA ASP A 36 9.81 16.27 -9.08
C ASP A 36 8.29 16.09 -8.89
N GLN A 37 7.48 16.28 -9.95
CA GLN A 37 6.04 16.04 -9.86
C GLN A 37 5.74 14.54 -9.71
N LEU A 38 6.41 13.70 -10.50
CA LEU A 38 6.28 12.24 -10.42
C LEU A 38 6.79 11.70 -9.08
N LYS A 39 7.87 12.30 -8.54
CA LYS A 39 8.40 11.98 -7.21
C LYS A 39 7.37 12.28 -6.12
N LYS A 40 6.73 13.46 -6.18
CA LYS A 40 5.67 13.85 -5.23
C LYS A 40 4.46 12.92 -5.33
N LYS A 41 4.01 12.58 -6.54
CA LYS A 41 2.89 11.65 -6.76
C LYS A 41 3.17 10.24 -6.25
N SER A 42 4.37 9.71 -6.51
CA SER A 42 4.80 8.42 -5.96
C SER A 42 4.80 8.42 -4.43
N ASN A 43 5.32 9.48 -3.81
CA ASN A 43 5.36 9.58 -2.35
C ASN A 43 3.95 9.61 -1.75
N VAL A 44 3.01 10.36 -2.37
CA VAL A 44 1.60 10.35 -1.96
C VAL A 44 1.00 8.94 -2.09
N LEU A 45 1.23 8.25 -3.21
CA LEU A 45 0.74 6.90 -3.44
C LEU A 45 1.28 5.92 -2.38
N PHE A 46 2.57 6.00 -2.05
CA PHE A 46 3.21 5.20 -1.00
C PHE A 46 2.52 5.42 0.35
N TRP A 47 2.37 6.68 0.77
CA TRP A 47 1.75 7.02 2.05
C TRP A 47 0.29 6.59 2.12
N VAL A 48 -0.48 6.74 1.04
CA VAL A 48 -1.86 6.26 0.96
C VAL A 48 -1.92 4.73 1.08
N SER A 49 -1.04 3.98 0.40
CA SER A 49 -0.98 2.52 0.52
C SER A 49 -0.66 2.07 1.95
N ILE A 50 0.28 2.74 2.63
CA ILE A 50 0.61 2.45 4.03
C ILE A 50 -0.58 2.74 4.95
N LEU A 51 -1.25 3.89 4.79
CA LEU A 51 -2.42 4.27 5.59
C LEU A 51 -3.56 3.27 5.46
N VAL A 52 -3.89 2.87 4.23
CA VAL A 52 -4.91 1.85 3.96
C VAL A 52 -4.53 0.54 4.65
N MET A 53 -3.28 0.10 4.54
CA MET A 53 -2.80 -1.12 5.20
C MET A 53 -2.95 -1.03 6.73
N MET A 54 -2.56 0.07 7.35
CA MET A 54 -2.68 0.27 8.80
C MET A 54 -4.13 0.28 9.27
N ILE A 55 -5.03 0.94 8.53
CA ILE A 55 -6.47 0.98 8.85
C ILE A 55 -7.06 -0.43 8.82
N PHE A 56 -6.76 -1.20 7.77
CA PHE A 56 -7.26 -2.57 7.65
C PHE A 56 -6.68 -3.51 8.70
N LEU A 57 -5.39 -3.41 9.00
CA LEU A 57 -4.77 -4.16 10.09
C LEU A 57 -5.47 -3.89 11.43
N LYS A 58 -5.74 -2.62 11.74
CA LYS A 58 -6.41 -2.22 12.98
C LYS A 58 -7.88 -2.65 13.02
N LEU A 59 -8.60 -2.55 11.90
CA LEU A 59 -9.96 -3.07 11.77
C LEU A 59 -10.01 -4.56 12.05
N ILE A 60 -9.05 -5.31 11.54
CA ILE A 60 -8.99 -6.76 11.69
C ILE A 60 -8.62 -7.17 13.12
N ASP A 61 -7.70 -6.46 13.76
CA ASP A 61 -7.37 -6.63 15.17
C ASP A 61 -8.60 -6.39 16.08
N MET A 62 -9.43 -5.41 15.77
CA MET A 62 -10.70 -5.17 16.48
C MET A 62 -11.81 -6.18 16.16
N LEU A 63 -11.73 -6.87 15.01
CA LEU A 63 -12.70 -7.88 14.55
C LEU A 63 -12.32 -9.31 14.97
N GLN A 64 -11.12 -9.49 15.55
CA GLN A 64 -10.55 -10.75 16.01
C GLN A 64 -11.06 -11.16 17.38
#